data_AF-A0A1I1D7V7-F1
#
_entry.id   AF-A0A1I1D7V7-F1
#
_cell.length_a   1.000
_cell.length_b   1.000
_cell.length_c   1.000
_cell.angle_alpha   90.00
_cell.angle_beta   90.00
_cell.angle_gamma   90.00
#
_symmetry.space_group_name_H-M   'P 1'
#
loop_
_entity.id
_entity.type
_entity.pdbx_description
1 polymer ?
#
loop_
_entity_poly.entity_id
_entity_poly.type
_entity_poly.pdbx_seq_one_letter_code
_entity_poly.pdbx_strand_id
1 'polypeptide(L)'
;METLNFRFEHGQRRLPPLAQLSGVVSSGNLEVLVETAALNGACTIEIKTAARGFGAIWEAVLGDFQQRWQLADAHIAINDMGATPAVVSLRLDQALQAMTGSAP
;
A
#
# COMPACT_ATOMS: atom_id res chain seq x y z
N MET A 1 -2.06 11.30 -14.82
CA MET A 1 -1.42 10.03 -14.45
C MET A 1 0.07 10.22 -14.26
N GLU A 2 0.59 9.72 -13.14
CA GLU A 2 2.01 9.56 -12.82
C GLU A 2 2.23 8.21 -12.13
N THR A 3 3.47 7.73 -12.13
CA THR A 3 3.88 6.52 -11.41
C THR A 3 4.88 6.90 -10.32
N LEU A 4 4.61 6.45 -9.09
CA LEU A 4 5.46 6.67 -7.92
C LEU A 4 5.92 5.33 -7.37
N ASN A 5 7.16 5.26 -6.93
CA ASN A 5 7.75 4.05 -6.35
C ASN A 5 8.35 4.39 -4.99
N PHE A 6 7.96 3.61 -3.99
CA PHE A 6 8.45 3.76 -2.61
C PHE A 6 9.04 2.43 -2.13
N ARG A 7 10.04 2.52 -1.26
CA ARG A 7 10.68 1.37 -0.62
C ARG A 7 10.95 1.69 0.84
N PHE A 8 10.47 0.82 1.71
CA PHE A 8 10.66 0.91 3.15
C PHE A 8 11.47 -0.29 3.64
N GLU A 9 12.56 -0.02 4.32
CA GLU A 9 13.48 -1.05 4.80
C GLU A 9 13.09 -1.54 6.21
N HIS A 10 13.66 -2.69 6.60
CA HIS A 10 13.61 -3.21 7.98
C HIS A 10 12.19 -3.49 8.52
N GLY A 11 11.30 -3.98 7.67
CA GLY A 11 10.03 -4.53 8.12
C GLY A 11 10.20 -5.75 9.03
N GLN A 12 9.19 -6.02 9.85
CA GLN A 12 9.18 -7.11 10.83
C GLN A 12 8.03 -8.10 10.61
N ARG A 13 6.92 -7.65 10.02
CA ARG A 13 5.70 -8.44 9.83
C ARG A 13 5.70 -9.09 8.45
N ARG A 14 5.90 -10.40 8.43
CA ARG A 14 5.74 -11.22 7.22
C ARG A 14 4.26 -11.50 6.95
N LEU A 15 3.92 -11.58 5.67
CA LEU A 15 2.58 -11.86 5.18
C LEU A 15 2.41 -13.35 4.86
N PRO A 16 1.17 -13.89 4.90
CA PRO A 16 0.89 -15.21 4.33
C PRO A 16 1.20 -15.21 2.82
N PRO A 17 1.60 -16.35 2.23
CA PRO A 17 1.96 -16.45 0.81
C PRO A 17 0.73 -16.48 -0.10
N LEU A 18 -0.08 -15.43 -0.04
CA LEU A 18 -1.31 -15.24 -0.80
C LEU A 18 -1.36 -13.81 -1.33
N ALA A 19 -1.99 -13.63 -2.49
CA ALA A 19 -2.30 -12.31 -3.03
C ALA A 19 -3.65 -11.83 -2.50
N GLN A 20 -3.74 -10.56 -2.10
CA GLN A 20 -4.97 -9.91 -1.67
C GLN A 20 -5.24 -8.66 -2.50
N LEU A 21 -6.37 -8.64 -3.21
CA LEU A 21 -6.88 -7.44 -3.89
C LEU A 21 -8.00 -6.82 -3.05
N SER A 22 -7.99 -5.50 -2.90
CA SER A 22 -9.03 -4.75 -2.20
C SER A 22 -9.31 -3.42 -2.89
N GLY A 23 -10.58 -3.00 -2.92
CA GLY A 23 -10.99 -1.74 -3.54
C GLY A 23 -11.31 -1.84 -5.03
N VAL A 24 -11.43 -0.68 -5.67
CA VAL A 24 -11.78 -0.54 -7.09
C VAL A 24 -11.27 0.81 -7.60
N VAL A 25 -10.83 0.87 -8.85
CA VAL A 25 -10.44 2.13 -9.51
C VAL A 25 -11.68 2.89 -9.95
N SER A 26 -12.15 3.82 -9.12
CA SER A 26 -13.24 4.75 -9.41
C SER A 26 -12.97 6.11 -8.80
N SER A 27 -13.61 7.17 -9.29
CA SER A 27 -13.37 8.55 -8.84
C SER A 27 -13.38 8.67 -7.31
N GLY A 28 -12.28 9.14 -6.73
CA GLY A 28 -12.11 9.29 -5.29
C GLY A 28 -11.78 7.99 -4.54
N ASN A 29 -11.42 6.93 -5.25
CA ASN A 29 -11.09 5.62 -4.69
C ASN A 29 -9.87 5.01 -5.39
N LEU A 30 -9.42 3.87 -4.85
CA LEU A 30 -8.27 3.11 -5.29
C LEU A 30 -8.51 1.60 -5.15
N GLU A 31 -7.77 0.83 -5.94
CA GLU A 31 -7.54 -0.59 -5.67
C GLU A 31 -6.11 -0.81 -5.18
N VAL A 32 -5.94 -1.82 -4.33
CA VAL A 32 -4.69 -2.21 -3.69
C VAL A 32 -4.53 -3.71 -3.86
N LEU A 33 -3.44 -4.12 -4.52
CA LEU A 33 -2.97 -5.50 -4.56
C LEU A 33 -1.79 -5.64 -3.60
N VAL A 34 -1.84 -6.64 -2.72
CA VAL A 34 -0.78 -6.96 -1.77
C VAL A 34 -0.31 -8.39 -2.00
N GLU A 35 1.00 -8.58 -2.11
CA GLU A 35 1.64 -9.86 -2.39
C GLU A 35 2.92 -10.00 -1.55
N THR A 36 3.33 -11.25 -1.28
CA THR A 36 4.66 -11.53 -0.74
C THR A 36 5.73 -11.41 -1.82
N ALA A 37 6.87 -10.82 -1.50
CA ALA A 37 8.01 -10.71 -2.39
C ALA A 37 9.33 -10.85 -1.60
N ALA A 38 10.28 -11.64 -2.10
CA ALA A 38 11.58 -11.80 -1.45
C ALA A 38 12.42 -10.52 -1.57
N LEU A 39 12.34 -9.64 -0.55
CA LEU A 39 12.90 -8.29 -0.58
C LEU A 39 13.89 -8.04 0.57
N ASN A 40 14.32 -9.11 1.24
CA ASN A 40 15.24 -9.08 2.38
C ASN A 40 14.71 -8.20 3.53
N GLY A 41 13.43 -8.37 3.85
CA GLY A 41 12.74 -7.64 4.92
C GLY A 41 12.19 -6.27 4.50
N ALA A 42 12.34 -5.85 3.25
CA ALA A 42 11.76 -4.59 2.77
C ALA A 42 10.30 -4.73 2.32
N CYS A 43 9.61 -3.59 2.26
CA CYS A 43 8.31 -3.42 1.62
C CYS A 43 8.45 -2.44 0.45
N THR A 44 7.98 -2.83 -0.72
CA THR A 44 7.98 -1.97 -1.93
C THR A 44 6.57 -1.65 -2.36
N ILE A 45 6.32 -0.40 -2.74
CA ILE A 45 4.99 0.08 -3.13
C ILE A 45 5.08 0.81 -4.47
N GLU A 46 4.40 0.29 -5.50
CA GLU A 46 4.21 0.95 -6.80
C GLU A 46 2.81 1.58 -6.86
N ILE A 47 2.74 2.85 -7.26
CA ILE A 47 1.48 3.59 -7.37
C ILE A 47 1.33 4.15 -8.77
N LYS A 48 0.18 3.89 -9.40
CA LYS A 48 -0.31 4.60 -10.58
C LYS A 48 -1.48 5.47 -10.16
N THR A 49 -1.29 6.78 -10.13
CA THR A 49 -2.32 7.73 -9.66
C THR A 49 -2.70 8.73 -10.74
N ALA A 50 -3.99 9.04 -10.82
CA ALA A 50 -4.50 10.14 -11.63
C ALA A 50 -4.05 11.53 -11.12
N ALA A 51 -3.85 11.68 -9.80
CA ALA A 51 -3.47 12.91 -9.13
C ALA A 51 -1.96 13.15 -9.21
N ARG A 52 -1.54 14.21 -9.91
CA ARG A 52 -0.13 14.52 -10.14
C ARG A 52 0.44 15.51 -9.12
N GLY A 53 1.71 15.34 -8.76
CA GLY A 53 2.43 16.28 -7.89
C GLY A 53 2.16 16.09 -6.40
N PHE A 54 1.59 14.94 -6.02
CA PHE A 54 1.24 14.61 -4.63
C PHE A 54 2.25 13.64 -3.98
N GLY A 55 3.44 13.47 -4.56
CA GLY A 55 4.45 12.50 -4.11
C GLY A 55 4.79 12.59 -2.61
N ALA A 56 4.98 13.79 -2.07
CA ALA A 56 5.27 13.98 -0.64
C ALA A 56 4.10 13.61 0.28
N ILE A 57 2.86 13.78 -0.19
CA ILE A 57 1.66 13.37 0.56
C ILE A 57 1.53 11.85 0.53
N TRP A 58 1.80 11.21 -0.62
CA TRP A 58 1.88 9.76 -0.73
C TRP A 58 2.96 9.19 0.20
N GLU A 59 4.16 9.77 0.20
CA GLU A 59 5.25 9.34 1.09
C GLU A 59 4.85 9.40 2.57
N ALA A 60 4.22 10.50 3.00
CA ALA A 60 3.74 10.64 4.37
C ALA A 60 2.70 9.57 4.75
N VAL A 61 1.68 9.38 3.90
CA VAL A 61 0.63 8.38 4.13
C VAL A 61 1.19 6.95 4.18
N LEU A 62 2.09 6.63 3.25
CA LEU A 62 2.72 5.31 3.18
C LEU A 62 3.71 5.08 4.32
N GLY A 63 4.44 6.12 4.73
CA GLY A 63 5.33 6.08 5.90
C GLY A 63 4.56 5.78 7.17
N ASP A 64 3.45 6.48 7.40
CA ASP A 64 2.57 6.24 8.53
C ASP A 64 1.97 4.81 8.49
N PHE A 65 1.54 4.36 7.31
CA PHE A 65 1.04 2.99 7.11
C PHE A 65 2.11 1.95 7.45
N GLN A 66 3.33 2.11 6.94
CA GLN A 66 4.41 1.17 7.16
C GLN A 66 4.92 1.21 8.61
N GLN A 67 4.90 2.37 9.28
CA GLN A 67 5.22 2.46 10.70
C GLN A 67 4.25 1.63 11.56
N ARG A 68 2.96 1.61 11.20
CA ARG A 68 1.94 0.82 11.89
C ARG A 68 2.08 -0.68 11.60
N TRP A 69 2.16 -1.06 10.33
CA TRP A 69 2.11 -2.47 9.92
C TRP A 69 3.47 -3.17 9.89
N GLN A 70 4.55 -2.43 9.71
CA GLN A 70 5.94 -2.91 9.62
C GLN A 70 6.10 -4.08 8.64
N LEU A 71 5.54 -3.98 7.43
CA LEU A 71 5.54 -5.09 6.48
C LEU A 71 6.95 -5.47 6.02
N ALA A 72 7.23 -6.77 6.01
CA ALA A 72 8.47 -7.37 5.57
C ALA A 72 8.22 -8.31 4.40
N ASP A 73 9.11 -8.29 3.40
CA ASP A 73 9.04 -9.16 2.23
C ASP A 73 7.68 -9.03 1.51
N ALA A 74 7.26 -7.77 1.27
CA ALA A 74 5.96 -7.42 0.73
C ALA A 74 6.05 -6.48 -0.48
N HIS A 75 5.22 -6.73 -1.49
CA HIS A 75 5.01 -5.84 -2.62
C HIS A 75 3.55 -5.39 -2.65
N ILE A 76 3.34 -4.08 -2.80
CA ILE A 76 2.02 -3.47 -2.90
C ILE A 76 1.93 -2.72 -4.23
N ALA A 77 0.91 -3.04 -5.03
CA ALA A 77 0.58 -2.27 -6.23
C ALA A 77 -0.74 -1.53 -6.02
N ILE A 78 -0.77 -0.24 -6.37
CA ILE A 78 -1.94 0.63 -6.20
C ILE A 78 -2.30 1.29 -7.52
N ASN A 79 -3.56 1.18 -7.92
CA ASN A 79 -4.15 2.02 -8.96
C ASN A 79 -5.15 2.98 -8.32
N ASP A 80 -4.90 4.28 -8.42
CA ASP A 80 -5.64 5.34 -7.75
C ASP A 80 -6.27 6.33 -8.73
N MET A 81 -7.53 6.68 -8.46
CA MET A 81 -8.29 7.69 -9.20
C MET A 81 -8.64 8.89 -8.29
N GLY A 82 -7.61 9.45 -7.64
CA GLY A 82 -7.72 10.69 -6.87
C GLY A 82 -8.38 10.52 -5.50
N ALA A 83 -8.15 9.39 -4.84
CA ALA A 83 -8.58 9.18 -3.47
C ALA A 83 -7.92 10.18 -2.51
N THR A 84 -8.67 10.59 -1.48
CA THR A 84 -8.09 11.43 -0.43
C THR A 84 -7.12 10.61 0.44
N PRO A 85 -6.14 11.24 1.10
CA PRO A 85 -5.20 10.54 2.00
C PRO A 85 -5.87 9.62 3.03
N ALA A 86 -7.04 10.03 3.55
CA ALA A 86 -7.82 9.23 4.49
C ALA A 86 -8.40 7.96 3.85
N VAL A 87 -8.89 8.05 2.61
CA VAL A 87 -9.40 6.89 1.85
C VAL A 87 -8.25 5.94 1.50
N VAL A 88 -7.09 6.47 1.10
CA VAL A 88 -5.88 5.69 0.84
C VAL A 88 -5.48 4.86 2.07
N SER A 89 -5.32 5.53 3.22
CA SER A 89 -4.96 4.88 4.49
C SER A 89 -5.96 3.78 4.85
N LEU A 90 -7.26 4.09 4.75
CA LEU A 90 -8.33 3.14 5.05
C LEU A 90 -8.30 1.92 4.12
N ARG A 91 -8.06 2.10 2.81
CA ARG A 91 -8.00 0.97 1.88
C ARG A 91 -6.79 0.07 2.14
N LEU A 92 -5.63 0.65 2.43
CA LEU A 92 -4.43 -0.08 2.80
C LEU A 92 -4.67 -0.94 4.05
N ASP A 93 -5.26 -0.35 5.10
CA ASP A 93 -5.57 -1.08 6.33
C ASP A 93 -6.56 -2.23 6.07
N GLN A 94 -7.59 -2.01 5.26
CA GLN A 94 -8.55 -3.06 4.91
C GLN A 94 -7.96 -4.18 4.07
N ALA A 95 -7.05 -3.87 3.14
CA ALA A 95 -6.34 -4.89 2.36
C ALA A 95 -5.52 -5.80 3.30
N LEU A 96 -4.80 -5.22 4.25
CA LEU A 96 -3.98 -5.96 5.19
C LEU A 96 -4.82 -6.74 6.22
N GLN A 97 -5.92 -6.17 6.70
CA GLN A 97 -6.87 -6.88 7.58
C GLN A 97 -7.52 -8.07 6.87
N ALA A 98 -7.95 -7.91 5.61
CA ALA A 98 -8.54 -8.99 4.83
C ALA A 98 -7.55 -10.16 4.63
N MET A 99 -6.28 -9.84 4.40
CA MET A 99 -5.22 -10.84 4.19
C MET A 99 -4.75 -11.52 5.48
N THR A 100 -4.66 -10.79 6.59
CA THR A 100 -4.05 -11.29 7.85
C THR A 100 -5.06 -11.67 8.93
N GLY A 101 -6.33 -11.26 8.79
CA GLY A 101 -7.35 -11.38 9.83
C GLY A 101 -7.06 -10.58 11.11
N SER A 102 -6.06 -9.71 11.09
CA SER A 102 -5.55 -8.99 12.26
C SER A 102 -5.60 -7.48 12.04
N ALA A 103 -5.69 -6.71 13.13
CA ALA A 103 -5.49 -5.26 13.11
C ALA A 103 -3.98 -4.91 13.05
N PRO A 104 -3.61 -3.66 12.72
CA PRO A 104 -2.22 -3.21 12.72
C PRO A 104 -1.51 -3.51 14.04
#